data_AF-A0A522TIY1-F1
#
_entry.id   AF-A0A522TIY1-F1
#
_cell.length_a   1.000
_cell.length_b   1.000
_cell.length_c   1.000
_cell.angle_alpha   90.00
_cell.angle_beta   90.00
_cell.angle_gamma   90.00
#
_symmetry.space_group_name_H-M   'P 1'
#
loop_
_entity.id
_entity.type
_entity.pdbx_description
1 polymer ?
#
loop_
_entity_poly.entity_id
_entity_poly.type
_entity_poly.pdbx_seq_one_letter_code
_entity_poly.pdbx_strand_id
1 'polypeptide(L)'
;MRLIHKHLCVSCYNRQREVLVGKNAKGSSPVKWQALARRTITYQLSDGTVAERTLDRTTDMEELIVGVLRDERKAVRFGWKAPEHVRQLLDGLDGDLESDLAASPTA
;
A
#
# COMPACT_ATOMS: atom_id res chain seq x y z
N MET A 1 5.36 2.52 21.48
CA MET A 1 5.28 1.25 20.72
C MET A 1 6.55 1.12 19.88
N ARG A 2 7.28 0.01 19.97
CA ARG A 2 8.53 -0.21 19.18
C ARG A 2 8.20 -0.92 17.88
N LEU A 3 8.56 -0.31 16.74
CA LEU A 3 8.42 -0.93 15.42
C LEU A 3 9.75 -1.58 15.00
N ILE A 4 9.67 -2.83 14.58
CA ILE A 4 10.75 -3.57 13.92
C ILE A 4 10.73 -3.18 12.44
N HIS A 5 11.89 -2.90 11.86
CA HIS A 5 12.02 -2.41 10.47
C HIS A 5 11.13 -1.18 10.15
N LYS A 6 10.84 -0.34 11.15
CA LYS A 6 10.00 0.87 11.04
C LYS A 6 8.53 0.65 10.66
N HIS A 7 8.03 -0.56 10.44
CA HIS A 7 6.62 -0.78 10.05
C HIS A 7 5.98 -2.03 10.67
N LEU A 8 6.77 -2.94 11.24
CA LEU A 8 6.28 -4.20 11.80
C LEU A 8 6.19 -4.12 13.32
N CYS A 9 5.04 -4.40 13.92
CA CYS A 9 4.96 -4.47 15.38
C CYS A 9 5.59 -5.78 15.91
N VAL A 10 5.98 -5.79 17.19
CA VAL A 10 6.56 -6.98 17.86
C VAL A 10 5.63 -8.19 17.79
N SER A 11 4.31 -7.99 17.89
CA SER A 11 3.33 -9.06 17.78
C SER A 11 3.34 -9.69 16.38
N CYS A 12 3.22 -8.89 15.33
CA CYS A 12 3.25 -9.37 13.94
C CYS A 12 4.57 -10.06 13.60
N TYR A 13 5.70 -9.54 14.10
CA TYR A 13 7.00 -10.20 13.95
C TYR A 13 7.02 -11.59 14.60
N ASN A 14 6.52 -11.70 15.83
CA ASN A 14 6.46 -12.97 16.54
C ASN A 14 5.50 -13.94 15.87
N ARG A 15 4.32 -13.49 15.43
CA ARG A 15 3.35 -14.32 14.70
C ARG A 15 3.92 -14.84 13.39
N GLN A 16 4.62 -14.00 12.63
CA GLN A 16 5.30 -14.44 11.42
C GLN A 16 6.34 -15.51 11.72
N ARG A 17 7.10 -15.37 12.81
CA ARG A 17 8.05 -16.41 13.25
C ARG A 17 7.33 -17.71 13.63
N GLU A 18 6.21 -17.64 14.35
CA GLU A 18 5.41 -18.82 14.72
C GLU A 18 4.90 -19.56 13.47
N VAL A 19 4.39 -18.82 12.47
CA VAL A 19 3.94 -19.38 11.19
C VAL A 19 5.09 -20.05 10.45
N LEU A 20 6.26 -19.40 10.36
CA LEU A 20 7.45 -19.95 9.69
C LEU A 20 8.02 -21.18 10.41
N VAL A 21 7.98 -21.21 11.74
CA VAL A 21 8.46 -22.35 12.56
C VAL A 21 7.39 -23.45 12.66
N GLY A 22 6.13 -23.16 12.33
CA GLY A 22 5.00 -24.07 12.46
C GLY A 22 4.58 -24.33 13.91
N LYS A 23 5.09 -23.56 14.89
CA LYS A 23 4.78 -23.72 16.31
C LYS A 23 4.57 -22.36 16.97
N ASN A 24 3.46 -22.24 17.68
CA ASN A 24 3.16 -21.09 18.53
C ASN A 24 3.93 -21.14 19.87
N ALA A 25 3.80 -20.10 20.69
CA ALA A 25 4.41 -20.05 22.02
C ALA A 25 4.04 -21.22 22.98
N LYS A 26 2.97 -21.96 22.70
CA LYS A 26 2.53 -23.15 23.45
C LYS A 26 2.96 -24.46 22.80
N GLY A 27 3.71 -24.41 21.70
CA GLY A 27 4.20 -25.58 20.96
C GLY A 27 3.20 -26.18 19.97
N SER A 28 2.01 -25.62 19.80
CA SER A 28 0.99 -26.11 18.86
C SER A 28 1.07 -25.39 17.50
N SER A 29 0.48 -25.96 16.46
CA SER A 29 0.41 -25.32 15.15
C SER A 29 -0.37 -24.00 15.19
N PRO A 30 0.12 -22.92 14.55
CA PRO A 30 -0.60 -21.66 14.44
C PRO A 30 -1.78 -21.80 13.47
N VAL A 31 -3.01 -21.62 13.96
CA VAL A 31 -4.24 -21.80 13.15
C VAL A 31 -4.86 -20.48 12.69
N LYS A 32 -4.71 -19.42 13.50
CA LYS A 32 -5.43 -18.14 13.30
C LYS A 32 -4.68 -17.11 12.47
N TRP A 33 -3.40 -17.35 12.19
CA TRP A 33 -2.52 -16.36 11.57
C TRP A 33 -2.02 -16.87 10.24
N GLN A 34 -2.22 -16.06 9.20
CA GLN A 34 -1.62 -16.28 7.90
C GLN A 34 -0.21 -15.69 7.85
N ALA A 35 0.61 -16.19 6.92
CA ALA A 35 1.93 -15.61 6.69
C ALA A 35 1.79 -14.20 6.11
N LEU A 36 2.54 -13.27 6.68
CA LEU A 36 2.72 -11.94 6.13
C LEU A 36 3.48 -12.03 4.81
N ALA A 37 3.08 -11.21 3.83
CA ALA A 37 3.58 -11.28 2.47
C ALA A 37 4.39 -10.03 2.10
N ARG A 38 5.23 -10.15 1.07
CA ARG A 38 5.84 -9.00 0.39
C ARG A 38 4.82 -8.38 -0.54
N ARG A 39 4.64 -7.07 -0.46
CA ARG A 39 3.74 -6.32 -1.34
C ARG A 39 4.42 -5.08 -1.88
N THR A 40 3.92 -4.62 -3.01
CA THR A 40 4.43 -3.46 -3.72
C THR A 40 3.26 -2.56 -4.12
N ILE A 41 3.41 -1.24 -3.92
CA ILE A 41 2.45 -0.22 -4.32
C ILE A 41 3.14 0.83 -5.20
N THR A 42 2.48 1.20 -6.29
CA THR A 42 2.87 2.33 -7.13
C THR A 42 2.00 3.55 -6.78
N TYR A 43 2.60 4.73 -6.73
CA TYR A 43 1.93 5.98 -6.38
C TYR A 43 2.56 7.17 -7.11
N GLN A 44 1.84 8.30 -7.15
CA GLN A 44 2.33 9.52 -7.81
C GLN A 44 2.59 10.61 -6.77
N LEU A 45 3.70 11.33 -6.95
CA LEU A 45 4.05 12.51 -6.16
C LEU A 45 3.42 13.78 -6.75
N SER A 46 3.34 14.84 -5.95
CA SER A 46 2.78 16.13 -6.37
C SER A 46 3.51 16.79 -7.55
N ASP A 47 4.77 16.44 -7.79
CA ASP A 47 5.56 16.91 -8.94
C ASP A 47 5.38 16.07 -10.20
N GLY A 48 4.45 15.11 -10.18
CA GLY A 48 4.15 14.22 -11.30
C GLY A 48 4.97 12.93 -11.32
N THR A 49 6.01 12.81 -10.47
CA THR A 49 6.88 11.61 -10.43
C THR A 49 6.09 10.38 -10.01
N VAL A 50 6.23 9.28 -10.76
CA VAL A 50 5.73 7.96 -10.37
C VAL A 50 6.79 7.25 -9.54
N ALA A 51 6.42 6.82 -8.35
CA ALA A 51 7.28 6.12 -7.41
C ALA A 51 6.69 4.76 -7.04
N GLU A 52 7.54 3.88 -6.53
CA GLU A 52 7.16 2.55 -6.07
C GLU A 52 7.69 2.31 -4.66
N ARG A 53 6.87 1.67 -3.83
CA ARG A 53 7.25 1.25 -2.48
C ARG A 53 6.99 -0.23 -2.32
N THR A 54 8.00 -0.95 -1.87
CA THR A 54 7.89 -2.37 -1.50
C THR A 54 8.12 -2.53 0.00
N LEU A 55 7.21 -3.24 0.67
CA LEU A 55 7.36 -3.63 2.06
C LEU A 55 7.27 -5.16 2.17
N ASP A 56 8.18 -5.74 2.95
CA ASP A 56 8.14 -7.15 3.30
C ASP A 56 7.28 -7.35 4.55
N ARG A 57 6.64 -8.52 4.67
CA ARG A 57 5.91 -8.93 5.88
C ARG A 57 4.78 -7.95 6.25
N THR A 58 3.92 -7.64 5.29
CA THR A 58 2.70 -6.87 5.55
C THR A 58 1.47 -7.76 5.65
N THR A 59 0.43 -7.25 6.29
CA THR A 59 -0.88 -7.92 6.37
C THR A 59 -1.71 -7.68 5.11
N ASP A 60 -1.74 -6.44 4.64
CA ASP A 60 -2.56 -5.97 3.52
C ASP A 60 -1.90 -4.78 2.78
N MET A 61 -2.67 -4.15 1.88
CA MET A 61 -2.25 -2.94 1.15
C MET A 61 -2.40 -1.65 1.96
N GLU A 62 -3.26 -1.62 2.99
CA GLU A 62 -3.46 -0.44 3.82
C GLU A 62 -2.18 -0.10 4.59
N GLU A 63 -1.48 -1.11 5.10
CA GLU A 63 -0.16 -0.95 5.72
C GLU A 63 0.86 -0.29 4.76
N LEU A 64 0.78 -0.59 3.46
CA LEU A 64 1.65 0.02 2.44
C LEU A 64 1.28 1.49 2.21
N ILE A 65 -0.02 1.78 2.08
CA ILE A 65 -0.54 3.14 1.89
C ILE A 65 -0.13 4.02 3.08
N VAL A 66 -0.36 3.55 4.30
CA VAL A 66 0.04 4.27 5.53
C VAL A 66 1.56 4.43 5.58
N GLY A 67 2.32 3.40 5.20
CA GLY A 67 3.78 3.47 5.12
C GLY A 67 4.28 4.55 4.16
N VAL A 68 3.66 4.66 2.98
CA VAL A 68 3.97 5.71 1.99
C VAL A 68 3.58 7.09 2.53
N LEU A 69 2.35 7.25 3.03
CA LEU A 69 1.86 8.52 3.59
C LEU A 69 2.73 9.05 4.73
N ARG A 70 3.29 8.14 5.54
CA ARG A 70 4.15 8.48 6.67
C ARG A 70 5.58 8.84 6.24
N ASP A 71 6.15 8.08 5.30
CA ASP A 71 7.57 8.17 4.97
C ASP A 71 7.84 9.20 3.85
N GLU A 72 6.87 9.46 2.98
CA GLU A 72 6.99 10.41 1.87
C GLU A 72 6.79 11.86 2.34
N ARG A 73 7.61 12.77 1.83
CA ARG A 73 7.54 14.20 2.23
C ARG A 73 6.65 15.02 1.32
N LYS A 74 6.50 14.60 0.07
CA LYS A 74 5.64 15.26 -0.91
C LYS A 74 4.20 14.77 -0.76
N ALA A 75 3.24 15.56 -1.22
CA ALA A 75 1.87 15.08 -1.31
C ALA A 75 1.81 13.90 -2.29
N VAL A 76 1.10 12.86 -1.89
CA VAL A 76 0.98 11.60 -2.66
C VAL A 76 -0.44 11.43 -3.16
N ARG A 77 -0.57 10.84 -4.36
CA ARG A 77 -1.82 10.40 -4.95
C ARG A 77 -1.77 8.90 -5.19
N PHE A 78 -2.81 8.22 -4.75
CA PHE A 78 -3.04 6.81 -5.06
C PHE A 78 -4.17 6.71 -6.07
N GLY A 79 -4.02 5.83 -7.05
CA GLY A 79 -5.03 5.56 -8.06
C GLY A 79 -5.15 4.07 -8.27
N TRP A 80 -6.33 3.66 -8.74
CA TRP A 80 -6.50 2.30 -9.21
C TRP A 80 -5.79 2.15 -10.55
N LYS A 81 -4.85 1.20 -10.65
CA LYS A 81 -4.33 0.80 -11.95
C LYS A 81 -5.37 -0.07 -12.61
N ALA A 82 -6.12 0.51 -13.55
CA ALA A 82 -7.06 -0.25 -14.35
C ALA A 82 -6.31 -1.40 -15.06
N PRO A 83 -6.93 -2.60 -15.15
CA PRO A 83 -6.39 -3.68 -15.98
C PRO A 83 -6.09 -3.16 -17.39
N GLU A 84 -5.08 -3.72 -18.06
CA GLU A 84 -4.63 -3.21 -19.36
C GLU A 84 -5.77 -3.10 -20.38
N HIS A 85 -6.66 -4.09 -20.41
CA HIS A 85 -7.85 -4.10 -21.27
C HIS A 85 -8.86 -2.98 -20.96
N VAL A 86 -8.90 -2.48 -19.72
CA VAL A 86 -9.71 -1.32 -19.33
C VAL A 86 -8.99 -0.01 -19.65
N ARG A 87 -7.66 0.04 -19.51
CA ARG A 87 -6.86 1.21 -19.92
C ARG A 87 -7.07 1.56 -21.39
N GLN A 88 -7.06 0.56 -22.27
CA GLN A 88 -7.29 0.74 -23.71
C GLN A 88 -8.67 1.36 -24.03
N LEU A 89 -9.66 1.18 -23.14
CA LEU A 89 -10.98 1.82 -23.26
C LEU A 89 -11.00 3.27 -22.76
N LEU A 90 -10.09 3.62 -21.85
CA LEU A 90 -9.98 4.95 -21.22
C LEU A 90 -9.13 5.92 -22.03
N ASP A 91 -8.15 5.44 -22.80
CA ASP A 91 -7.27 6.28 -23.64
C ASP A 91 -8.05 7.13 -24.69
N GLY A 92 -9.33 6.82 -24.93
CA GLY A 92 -10.24 7.60 -25.78
C GLY A 92 -11.10 8.65 -25.07
N LEU A 93 -11.01 8.76 -23.74
CA LEU A 93 -11.88 9.63 -22.90
C LEU A 93 -11.11 10.77 -22.20
N ASP A 94 -9.77 10.80 -22.28
CA ASP A 94 -8.92 11.79 -21.61
C ASP A 94 -9.01 13.22 -22.19
N GLY A 95 -9.87 13.45 -23.19
CA GLY A 95 -10.06 14.76 -23.84
C GLY A 95 -10.92 15.76 -23.06
N ASP A 96 -11.72 15.33 -22.10
CA ASP A 96 -12.86 16.14 -21.59
C ASP A 96 -12.83 16.43 -20.08
N LEU A 97 -11.81 15.99 -19.32
CA LEU A 97 -11.80 16.11 -17.84
C LEU A 97 -11.05 17.32 -17.28
N GLU A 98 -10.32 18.08 -18.08
CA GLU A 98 -9.65 19.32 -17.62
C GLU A 98 -10.58 20.55 -17.59
N SER A 99 -11.78 20.51 -18.17
CA SER A 99 -12.69 21.69 -18.24
C SER A 99 -13.55 21.93 -17.00
N ASP A 100 -13.80 20.92 -16.15
CA ASP A 100 -14.80 21.05 -15.08
C ASP A 100 -14.23 21.43 -13.69
N LEU A 101 -12.91 21.31 -13.48
CA LEU A 101 -12.26 21.68 -12.22
C LEU A 101 -11.79 23.15 -12.15
N ALA A 102 -11.87 23.89 -13.27
CA ALA A 102 -11.55 25.32 -13.32
C ALA A 102 -12.72 26.23 -12.90
N ALA A 103 -13.91 25.68 -12.64
CA ALA A 103 -15.12 26.44 -12.31
C ALA A 103 -15.59 26.23 -10.86
N SER A 104 -14.73 26.50 -9.87
CA SER A 104 -15.19 26.80 -8.51
C SER A 104 -15.02 28.29 -8.23
N PRO A 105 -16.10 29.09 -8.19
CA PRO A 105 -16.02 30.47 -7.74
C PRO A 105 -15.71 30.50 -6.24
N THR A 106 -14.66 31.25 -5.90
CA THR A 106 -14.41 31.75 -4.55
C THR A 106 -15.65 32.47 -4.02
N ALA A 107 -16.18 31.98 -2.90
CA ALA A 107 -17.11 32.69 -2.02
C ALA A 107 -16.43 32.93 -0.68
#